data_AF-A0A5C7JHE5-F1
#
_entry.id   AF-A0A5C7JHE5-F1
#
_cell.length_a   1.000
_cell.length_b   1.000
_cell.length_c   1.000
_cell.angle_alpha   90.00
_cell.angle_beta   90.00
_cell.angle_gamma   90.00
#
_symmetry.space_group_name_H-M   'P 1'
#
loop_
_entity.id
_entity.type
_entity.pdbx_description
1 polymer ?
#
loop_
_entity_poly.entity_id
_entity_poly.type
_entity_poly.pdbx_seq_one_letter_code
_entity_poly.pdbx_strand_id
1 'polypeptide(L)'
;MKDKELIVELNSRDKKIKEIESKIEELSKNNKSSELKKQNAELIDIITNSNNVYLYEIFENRYIKDKNYFNDVDIDDKTTSKIENSIVLVNTILAGKNCSSQDRSMGEKVLKLRTNYLKFIELEKEYQNVIKEKSNEQNTANLVSKLDSLQFDLDSKLDKRKQEYLGLLKNYNKFTCELNKDIAKLLKNPKQDNPLVKKAYEDLKKNSAYKNYPYFIKILDKVKNNYIIYVENEDLPCLEKEETKPKEDNKEVQKTIEEKKE
;
A
#
# COMPACT_ATOMS: atom_id res chain seq x y z
N MET A 1 20.05 37.65 0.28
CA MET A 1 20.45 38.28 1.56
C MET A 1 20.66 37.21 2.64
N LYS A 2 19.74 36.23 2.77
CA LYS A 2 19.87 35.07 3.68
C LYS A 2 21.13 34.20 3.47
N ASP A 3 21.55 33.94 2.23
CA ASP A 3 22.69 33.03 1.98
C ASP A 3 24.03 33.56 2.52
N LYS A 4 24.24 34.89 2.49
CA LYS A 4 25.46 35.51 3.02
C LYS A 4 25.51 35.44 4.55
N GLU A 5 24.37 35.60 5.22
CA GLU A 5 24.25 35.44 6.67
C GLU A 5 24.48 33.99 7.07
N LEU A 6 23.93 33.04 6.31
CA LEU A 6 24.12 31.60 6.52
C LEU A 6 25.59 31.18 6.39
N ILE A 7 26.30 31.70 5.37
CA ILE A 7 27.73 31.43 5.17
C ILE A 7 28.57 31.97 6.35
N VAL A 8 28.25 33.16 6.85
CA VAL A 8 28.94 33.73 8.02
C VAL A 8 28.71 32.89 9.26
N GLU A 9 27.47 32.42 9.47
CA GLU A 9 27.12 31.58 10.60
C GLU A 9 27.77 30.19 10.52
N LEU A 10 27.78 29.55 9.34
CA LEU A 10 28.47 28.29 9.10
C LEU A 10 29.97 28.41 9.36
N ASN A 11 30.63 29.45 8.84
CA ASN A 11 32.05 29.70 9.08
C ASN A 11 32.36 29.92 10.58
N SER A 12 31.47 30.61 11.30
CA SER A 12 31.62 30.78 12.75
C SER A 12 31.49 29.46 13.52
N ARG A 13 30.63 28.55 13.06
CA ARG A 13 30.42 27.23 13.71
C ARG A 13 31.57 26.27 13.37
N ASP A 14 32.07 26.28 12.15
CA ASP A 14 33.28 25.54 11.74
C ASP A 14 34.51 25.93 12.56
N LYS A 15 34.66 27.23 12.85
CA LYS A 15 35.73 27.72 13.71
C LYS A 15 35.62 27.16 15.14
N LYS A 16 34.41 27.14 15.71
CA LYS A 16 34.15 26.54 17.03
C LYS A 16 34.40 25.03 17.05
N ILE A 17 34.04 24.31 15.98
CA ILE A 17 34.31 22.86 15.85
C ILE A 17 35.82 22.62 15.93
N LYS A 18 36.62 23.35 15.15
CA LYS A 18 38.09 23.21 15.16
C LYS A 18 38.70 23.54 16.53
N GLU A 19 38.16 24.54 17.23
CA GLU A 19 38.59 24.89 18.58
C GLU A 19 38.28 23.76 19.59
N ILE A 20 37.12 23.11 19.47
CA ILE A 20 36.71 21.99 20.34
C ILE A 20 37.50 20.73 20.01
N GLU A 21 37.73 20.41 18.73
CA GLU A 21 38.57 19.29 18.29
C GLU A 21 39.99 19.42 18.87
N SER A 22 40.57 20.63 18.80
CA SER A 22 41.89 20.92 19.37
C SER A 22 41.92 20.67 20.90
N LYS A 23 40.87 21.10 21.62
CA LYS A 23 40.73 20.86 23.07
C LYS A 23 40.53 19.38 23.41
N ILE A 24 39.75 18.65 22.62
CA ILE A 24 39.56 17.20 22.79
C ILE A 24 40.90 16.46 22.62
N GLU A 25 41.69 16.85 21.62
CA GLU A 25 43.00 16.25 21.37
C GLU A 25 44.00 16.53 22.52
N GLU A 26 43.95 17.72 23.11
CA GLU A 26 44.78 18.08 24.26
C GLU A 26 44.33 17.40 25.56
N LEU A 27 43.02 17.26 25.78
CA LEU A 27 42.45 16.62 26.97
C LEU A 27 42.56 15.09 26.95
N SER A 28 42.53 14.47 25.77
CA SER A 28 42.72 13.03 25.59
C SER A 28 44.17 12.60 25.85
N LYS A 29 45.16 13.46 25.56
CA LYS A 29 46.56 13.28 25.99
C LYS A 29 46.74 13.35 27.51
N ASN A 30 45.81 14.01 28.22
CA ASN A 30 45.89 14.29 29.67
C ASN A 30 44.91 13.46 30.53
N ASN A 31 44.22 12.46 29.96
CA ASN A 31 43.30 11.53 30.66
C ASN A 31 42.16 12.20 31.48
N LYS A 32 41.71 13.40 31.11
CA LYS A 32 40.61 14.13 31.79
C LYS A 32 39.23 13.76 31.24
N SER A 33 38.73 12.59 31.65
CA SER A 33 37.47 11.98 31.16
C SER A 33 36.21 12.86 31.34
N SER A 34 36.10 13.65 32.41
CA SER A 34 34.96 14.54 32.68
C SER A 34 34.88 15.72 31.71
N GLU A 35 36.00 16.40 31.47
CA GLU A 35 36.10 17.53 30.54
C GLU A 35 35.90 17.07 29.09
N LEU A 36 36.38 15.87 28.72
CA LEU A 36 36.13 15.26 27.42
C LEU A 36 34.64 15.01 27.16
N LYS A 37 33.89 14.53 28.16
CA LYS A 37 32.44 14.35 28.04
C LYS A 37 31.71 15.68 27.82
N LYS A 38 32.13 16.76 28.49
CA LYS A 38 31.56 18.10 28.30
C LYS A 38 31.85 18.65 26.90
N GLN A 39 33.10 18.53 26.41
CA GLN A 39 33.47 18.98 25.07
C GLN A 39 32.78 18.15 23.96
N ASN A 40 32.62 16.84 24.15
CA ASN A 40 31.83 16.00 23.24
C ASN A 40 30.36 16.40 23.22
N ALA A 41 29.76 16.70 24.37
CA ALA A 41 28.37 17.19 24.43
C ALA A 41 28.22 18.54 23.70
N GLU A 42 29.19 19.44 23.87
CA GLU A 42 29.22 20.75 23.20
C GLU A 42 29.38 20.61 21.67
N LEU A 43 30.20 19.66 21.21
CA LEU A 43 30.35 19.34 19.79
C LEU A 43 29.05 18.74 19.21
N ILE A 44 28.43 17.81 19.93
CA ILE A 44 27.13 17.22 19.55
C ILE A 44 26.06 18.31 19.46
N ASP A 45 26.02 19.25 20.40
CA ASP A 45 25.07 20.36 20.37
C ASP A 45 25.31 21.30 19.17
N ILE A 46 26.57 21.62 18.85
CA ILE A 46 26.89 22.45 17.67
C ILE A 46 26.50 21.74 16.37
N ILE A 47 26.86 20.46 16.22
CA ILE A 47 26.51 19.67 15.04
C ILE A 47 24.98 19.56 14.91
N THR A 48 24.29 19.29 16.02
CA THR A 48 22.82 19.19 16.06
C THR A 48 22.17 20.52 15.67
N ASN A 49 22.65 21.64 16.21
CA ASN A 49 22.13 22.97 15.88
C ASN A 49 22.42 23.41 14.44
N SER A 50 23.55 22.98 13.86
CA SER A 50 23.88 23.23 12.44
C SER A 50 23.02 22.43 11.50
N ASN A 51 22.85 21.15 11.79
CA ASN A 51 22.00 20.28 10.99
C ASN A 51 20.54 20.68 11.12
N ASN A 52 20.07 21.11 12.30
CA ASN A 52 18.69 21.51 12.51
C ASN A 52 18.23 22.62 11.55
N VAL A 53 19.02 23.67 11.31
CA VAL A 53 18.62 24.75 10.38
C VAL A 53 18.36 24.20 8.97
N TYR A 54 19.29 23.38 8.48
CA TYR A 54 19.17 22.77 7.16
C TYR A 54 18.01 21.77 7.07
N LEU A 55 17.82 20.94 8.11
CA LEU A 55 16.72 19.99 8.18
C LEU A 55 15.36 20.71 8.22
N TYR A 56 15.24 21.80 8.98
CA TYR A 56 14.02 22.62 9.05
C TYR A 56 13.72 23.29 7.71
N GLU A 57 14.75 23.81 7.00
CA GLU A 57 14.56 24.40 5.67
C GLU A 57 14.06 23.35 4.66
N ILE A 58 14.64 22.14 4.66
CA ILE A 58 14.15 21.03 3.82
C ILE A 58 12.70 20.70 4.17
N PHE A 59 12.38 20.59 5.46
CA PHE A 59 11.03 20.28 5.94
C PHE A 59 10.01 21.33 5.48
N GLU A 60 10.31 22.61 5.69
CA GLU A 60 9.44 23.72 5.35
C GLU A 60 9.21 23.82 3.83
N ASN A 61 10.29 23.76 3.04
CA ASN A 61 10.20 23.84 1.59
C ASN A 61 9.40 22.68 1.01
N ARG A 62 9.54 21.48 1.57
CA ARG A 62 8.95 20.26 1.02
C ARG A 62 7.53 19.97 1.49
N TYR A 63 7.18 20.31 2.73
CA TYR A 63 5.89 19.89 3.30
C TYR A 63 4.96 21.06 3.63
N ILE A 64 5.50 22.27 3.79
CA ILE A 64 4.69 23.47 4.09
C ILE A 64 4.47 24.30 2.83
N LYS A 65 5.54 24.59 2.09
CA LYS A 65 5.47 25.47 0.90
C LYS A 65 4.95 24.73 -0.34
N ASP A 66 5.28 23.45 -0.49
CA ASP A 66 4.79 22.63 -1.59
C ASP A 66 3.34 22.15 -1.34
N LYS A 67 2.39 22.80 -2.01
CA LYS A 67 0.96 22.49 -1.90
C LYS A 67 0.55 21.19 -2.58
N ASN A 68 1.35 20.68 -3.52
CA ASN A 68 1.04 19.48 -4.30
C ASN A 68 1.60 18.21 -3.67
N TYR A 69 2.45 18.35 -2.64
CA TYR A 69 3.15 17.26 -1.99
C TYR A 69 2.24 16.08 -1.60
N PHE A 70 1.02 16.34 -1.12
CA PHE A 70 0.09 15.29 -0.68
C PHE A 70 -0.71 14.64 -1.84
N ASN A 71 -0.79 15.30 -3.00
CA ASN A 71 -1.66 14.89 -4.11
C ASN A 71 -0.90 14.09 -5.18
N ASP A 72 0.37 14.43 -5.42
CA ASP A 72 1.13 13.97 -6.59
C ASP A 72 2.25 12.96 -6.30
N VAL A 73 2.23 12.33 -5.12
CA VAL A 73 3.27 11.35 -4.75
C VAL A 73 3.22 10.14 -5.70
N ASP A 74 4.19 10.04 -6.60
CA ASP A 74 4.34 8.89 -7.50
C ASP A 74 4.86 7.65 -6.76
N ILE A 75 4.44 6.48 -7.23
CA ILE A 75 4.83 5.16 -6.73
C ILE A 75 5.97 4.59 -7.56
N ASP A 76 7.17 4.50 -6.97
CA ASP A 76 8.22 3.62 -7.46
C ASP A 76 8.92 2.86 -6.32
N ASP A 77 9.27 1.59 -6.52
CA ASP A 77 10.03 0.80 -5.54
C ASP A 77 11.44 1.38 -5.27
N LYS A 78 11.91 2.28 -6.13
CA LYS A 78 13.20 2.98 -6.00
C LYS A 78 13.15 4.12 -4.97
N THR A 79 11.97 4.43 -4.41
CA THR A 79 11.77 5.52 -3.46
C THR A 79 11.61 5.05 -2.01
N THR A 80 11.57 3.75 -1.70
CA THR A 80 11.44 3.25 -0.31
C THR A 80 12.47 3.86 0.64
N SER A 81 13.76 3.83 0.31
CA SER A 81 14.80 4.45 1.14
C SER A 81 14.65 5.97 1.24
N LYS A 82 14.11 6.63 0.20
CA LYS A 82 13.80 8.08 0.25
C LYS A 82 12.61 8.37 1.18
N ILE A 83 11.63 7.47 1.25
CA ILE A 83 10.48 7.53 2.16
C ILE A 83 10.95 7.32 3.59
N GLU A 84 11.77 6.31 3.84
CA GLU A 84 12.37 6.03 5.16
C GLU A 84 13.23 7.20 5.64
N ASN A 85 14.11 7.73 4.79
CA ASN A 85 14.91 8.91 5.12
C ASN A 85 14.03 10.15 5.40
N SER A 86 12.91 10.29 4.69
CA SER A 86 11.92 11.34 4.96
C SER A 86 11.25 11.16 6.32
N ILE A 87 10.99 9.94 6.76
CA ILE A 87 10.46 9.65 8.10
C ILE A 87 11.48 10.02 9.17
N VAL A 88 12.75 9.66 8.97
CA VAL A 88 13.84 10.03 9.88
C VAL A 88 13.94 11.55 10.01
N LEU A 89 13.98 12.26 8.88
CA LEU A 89 13.99 13.73 8.85
C LEU A 89 12.85 14.32 9.69
N VAL A 90 11.62 13.87 9.46
CA VAL A 90 10.44 14.42 10.15
C VAL A 90 10.50 14.08 11.65
N ASN A 91 10.88 12.87 12.03
CA ASN A 91 11.07 12.50 13.43
C ASN A 91 12.12 13.38 14.13
N THR A 92 13.22 13.70 13.44
CA THR A 92 14.25 14.62 13.96
C THR A 92 13.68 16.03 14.19
N ILE A 93 12.85 16.53 13.28
CA ILE A 93 12.16 17.82 13.44
C ILE A 93 11.22 17.80 14.66
N LEU A 94 10.39 16.77 14.79
CA LEU A 94 9.41 16.63 15.87
C LEU A 94 10.04 16.46 17.26
N ALA A 95 11.23 15.84 17.32
CA ALA A 95 12.03 15.71 18.55
C ALA A 95 12.79 17.00 18.91
N GLY A 96 12.88 17.95 17.99
CA GLY A 96 13.58 19.23 18.20
C GLY A 96 12.88 20.11 19.24
N LYS A 97 13.67 20.72 20.13
CA LYS A 97 13.17 21.58 21.22
C LYS A 97 12.37 22.81 20.73
N ASN A 98 12.60 23.26 19.49
CA ASN A 98 11.97 24.43 18.89
C ASN A 98 10.80 24.09 17.94
N CYS A 99 10.28 22.87 17.96
CA CYS A 99 9.20 22.44 17.07
C CYS A 99 7.88 23.16 17.40
N SER A 100 7.41 24.00 16.47
CA SER A 100 6.15 24.73 16.60
C SER A 100 4.94 23.79 16.57
N SER A 101 3.77 24.25 17.04
CA SER A 101 2.52 23.48 16.94
C SER A 101 2.14 23.18 15.49
N GLN A 102 2.39 24.13 14.59
CA GLN A 102 2.14 23.98 13.15
C GLN A 102 3.06 22.92 12.53
N ASP A 103 4.36 22.98 12.83
CA ASP A 103 5.32 21.98 12.35
C ASP A 103 5.01 20.59 12.90
N ARG A 104 4.56 20.51 14.16
CA ARG A 104 4.14 19.25 14.78
C ARG A 104 2.96 18.63 14.04
N SER A 105 1.90 19.41 13.81
CA SER A 105 0.73 18.94 13.07
C SER A 105 1.07 18.51 11.64
N MET A 106 1.89 19.31 10.94
CA MET A 106 2.34 18.97 9.59
C MET A 106 3.20 17.70 9.59
N GLY A 107 4.14 17.58 10.53
CA GLY A 107 5.00 16.42 10.66
C GLY A 107 4.22 15.14 10.93
N GLU A 108 3.25 15.18 11.84
CA GLU A 108 2.34 14.05 12.09
C GLU A 108 1.55 13.65 10.83
N LYS A 109 1.05 14.62 10.06
CA LYS A 109 0.38 14.35 8.77
C LYS A 109 1.32 13.68 7.77
N VAL A 110 2.55 14.18 7.64
CA VAL A 110 3.57 13.62 6.73
C VAL A 110 3.97 12.21 7.15
N LEU A 111 4.18 11.96 8.45
CA LEU A 111 4.52 10.64 8.97
C LEU A 111 3.41 9.64 8.67
N LYS A 112 2.16 10.00 8.95
CA LYS A 112 1.01 9.14 8.66
C LYS A 112 0.93 8.78 7.18
N LEU A 113 1.08 9.76 6.28
CA LEU A 113 1.11 9.52 4.83
C LEU A 113 2.25 8.57 4.46
N ARG A 114 3.47 8.84 4.92
CA ARG A 114 4.68 8.06 4.58
C ARG A 114 4.59 6.62 5.09
N THR A 115 4.11 6.42 6.32
CA THR A 115 3.88 5.08 6.88
C THR A 115 2.82 4.31 6.10
N ASN A 116 1.69 4.95 5.74
CA ASN A 116 0.65 4.30 4.95
C ASN A 116 1.16 3.97 3.53
N TYR A 117 2.02 4.81 2.97
CA TYR A 117 2.62 4.58 1.67
C TYR A 117 3.60 3.39 1.70
N LEU A 118 4.49 3.28 2.69
CA LEU A 118 5.35 2.08 2.84
C LEU A 118 4.51 0.79 2.91
N LYS A 119 3.45 0.80 3.71
CA LYS A 119 2.51 -0.34 3.78
C LYS A 119 1.84 -0.60 2.44
N PHE A 120 1.46 0.44 1.69
CA PHE A 120 0.85 0.25 0.37
C PHE A 120 1.80 -0.42 -0.62
N ILE A 121 3.09 -0.09 -0.62
CA ILE A 121 4.10 -0.76 -1.47
C ILE A 121 4.21 -2.25 -1.11
N GLU A 122 4.19 -2.58 0.18
CA GLU A 122 4.18 -3.97 0.63
C GLU A 122 2.92 -4.71 0.15
N LEU A 123 1.75 -4.10 0.33
CA LEU A 123 0.46 -4.67 -0.12
C LEU A 123 0.34 -4.73 -1.63
N GLU A 124 1.01 -3.85 -2.38
CA GLU A 124 1.05 -3.93 -3.84
C GLU A 124 1.72 -5.24 -4.30
N LYS A 125 2.77 -5.69 -3.61
CA LYS A 125 3.41 -6.99 -3.92
C LYS A 125 2.44 -8.15 -3.64
N GLU A 126 1.72 -8.11 -2.51
CA GLU A 126 0.67 -9.09 -2.21
C GLU A 126 -0.44 -9.07 -3.29
N TYR A 127 -0.88 -7.88 -3.68
CA TYR A 127 -1.86 -7.68 -4.76
C TYR A 127 -1.37 -8.32 -6.06
N GLN A 128 -0.15 -8.02 -6.51
CA GLN A 128 0.38 -8.57 -7.77
C GLN A 128 0.37 -10.10 -7.77
N ASN A 129 0.66 -10.74 -6.63
CA ASN A 129 0.57 -12.20 -6.50
C ASN A 129 -0.86 -12.69 -6.68
N VAL A 130 -1.84 -12.05 -6.02
CA VAL A 130 -3.26 -12.41 -6.12
C VAL A 130 -3.77 -12.34 -7.57
N ILE A 131 -3.35 -11.35 -8.36
CA ILE A 131 -3.89 -11.19 -9.73
C ILE A 131 -3.12 -12.00 -10.78
N LYS A 132 -1.83 -12.31 -10.53
CA LYS A 132 -0.96 -13.05 -11.48
C LYS A 132 -0.93 -14.55 -11.26
N GLU A 133 -1.30 -15.00 -10.07
CA GLU A 133 -1.28 -16.39 -9.64
C GLU A 133 -2.66 -16.86 -9.17
N LYS A 134 -2.75 -18.16 -8.89
CA LYS A 134 -3.96 -18.76 -8.32
C LYS A 134 -4.15 -18.22 -6.90
N SER A 135 -5.31 -17.63 -6.62
CA SER A 135 -5.68 -17.16 -5.29
C SER A 135 -7.03 -17.74 -4.84
N ASN A 136 -7.42 -17.44 -3.60
CA ASN A 136 -8.68 -17.87 -3.01
C ASN A 136 -9.43 -16.71 -2.34
N GLU A 137 -10.68 -16.95 -1.94
CA GLU A 137 -11.54 -15.96 -1.32
C GLU A 137 -10.98 -15.40 -0.01
N GLN A 138 -10.34 -16.24 0.80
CA GLN A 138 -9.80 -15.81 2.08
C GLN A 138 -8.61 -14.85 1.92
N ASN A 139 -7.68 -15.17 1.01
CA ASN A 139 -6.51 -14.35 0.72
C ASN A 139 -6.92 -12.99 0.12
N THR A 140 -7.88 -13.01 -0.81
CA THR A 140 -8.43 -11.78 -1.41
C THR A 140 -9.15 -10.92 -0.38
N ALA A 141 -10.01 -11.50 0.47
CA ALA A 141 -10.71 -10.77 1.54
C ALA A 141 -9.75 -10.17 2.58
N ASN A 142 -8.73 -10.92 2.99
CA ASN A 142 -7.69 -10.43 3.89
C ASN A 142 -6.95 -9.22 3.30
N LEU A 143 -6.56 -9.30 2.02
CA LEU A 143 -5.88 -8.20 1.35
C LEU A 143 -6.78 -6.97 1.19
N VAL A 144 -8.07 -7.16 0.87
CA VAL A 144 -9.06 -6.07 0.84
C VAL A 144 -9.12 -5.35 2.18
N SER A 145 -9.22 -6.10 3.29
CA SER A 145 -9.27 -5.52 4.64
C SER A 145 -8.00 -4.71 4.96
N LYS A 146 -6.81 -5.25 4.64
CA LYS A 146 -5.54 -4.54 4.82
C LYS A 146 -5.49 -3.24 4.00
N LEU A 147 -5.91 -3.28 2.73
CA LEU A 147 -5.94 -2.10 1.85
C LEU A 147 -6.95 -1.05 2.31
N ASP A 148 -8.18 -1.45 2.68
CA ASP A 148 -9.24 -0.55 3.15
C ASP A 148 -8.81 0.19 4.44
N SER A 149 -7.93 -0.39 5.26
CA SER A 149 -7.39 0.26 6.47
C SER A 149 -6.44 1.44 6.18
N LEU A 150 -5.89 1.53 4.96
CA LEU A 150 -4.95 2.59 4.60
C LEU A 150 -5.68 3.91 4.30
N GLN A 151 -5.24 4.96 4.97
CA GLN A 151 -5.81 6.31 4.83
C GLN A 151 -4.91 7.19 3.96
N PHE A 152 -5.47 7.69 2.86
CA PHE A 152 -4.86 8.66 1.95
C PHE A 152 -5.80 9.84 1.78
N ASP A 153 -5.28 10.99 1.36
CA ASP A 153 -6.11 12.14 1.00
C ASP A 153 -6.99 11.75 -0.21
N LEU A 154 -8.28 12.11 -0.15
CA LEU A 154 -9.26 11.80 -1.18
C LEU A 154 -8.79 12.29 -2.56
N ASP A 155 -9.02 11.49 -3.58
CA ASP A 155 -8.65 11.76 -4.98
C ASP A 155 -7.13 11.91 -5.26
N SER A 156 -6.27 11.70 -4.25
CA SER A 156 -4.83 11.59 -4.46
C SER A 156 -4.50 10.43 -5.40
N LYS A 157 -3.34 10.49 -6.05
CA LYS A 157 -2.87 9.37 -6.90
C LYS A 157 -2.84 8.03 -6.15
N LEU A 158 -2.43 8.05 -4.88
CA LEU A 158 -2.38 6.87 -4.02
C LEU A 158 -3.78 6.33 -3.71
N ASP A 159 -4.75 7.21 -3.40
CA ASP A 159 -6.12 6.78 -3.16
C ASP A 159 -6.75 6.17 -4.41
N LYS A 160 -6.59 6.81 -5.59
CA LYS A 160 -7.11 6.27 -6.86
C LYS A 160 -6.56 4.88 -7.17
N ARG A 161 -5.25 4.68 -7.04
CA ARG A 161 -4.63 3.36 -7.26
C ARG A 161 -5.08 2.33 -6.22
N LYS A 162 -5.26 2.73 -4.96
CA LYS A 162 -5.86 1.87 -3.92
C LYS A 162 -7.28 1.46 -4.32
N GLN A 163 -8.11 2.38 -4.79
CA GLN A 163 -9.48 2.09 -5.24
C GLN A 163 -9.50 1.14 -6.45
N GLU A 164 -8.57 1.29 -7.39
CA GLU A 164 -8.41 0.35 -8.51
C GLU A 164 -8.12 -1.07 -8.01
N TYR A 165 -7.20 -1.23 -7.06
CA TYR A 165 -6.86 -2.53 -6.48
C TYR A 165 -8.05 -3.14 -5.74
N LEU A 166 -8.73 -2.33 -4.91
CA LEU A 166 -9.92 -2.76 -4.19
C LEU A 166 -11.03 -3.20 -5.15
N GLY A 167 -11.25 -2.46 -6.23
CA GLY A 167 -12.23 -2.81 -7.26
C GLY A 167 -11.94 -4.17 -7.89
N LEU A 168 -10.68 -4.46 -8.23
CA LEU A 168 -10.30 -5.75 -8.81
C LEU A 168 -10.38 -6.89 -7.80
N LEU A 169 -9.92 -6.70 -6.58
CA LEU A 169 -9.95 -7.73 -5.53
C LEU A 169 -11.37 -8.08 -5.12
N LYS A 170 -12.25 -7.08 -4.90
CA LYS A 170 -13.65 -7.29 -4.51
C LYS A 170 -14.44 -8.07 -5.55
N ASN A 171 -14.06 -7.99 -6.82
CA ASN A 171 -14.70 -8.74 -7.91
C ASN A 171 -13.99 -10.06 -8.28
N TYR A 172 -12.84 -10.38 -7.66
CA TYR A 172 -12.03 -11.54 -8.04
C TYR A 172 -12.83 -12.84 -7.99
N ASN A 173 -13.48 -13.15 -6.87
CA ASN A 173 -14.21 -14.43 -6.71
C ASN A 173 -15.39 -14.54 -7.67
N LYS A 174 -16.14 -13.43 -7.85
CA LYS A 174 -17.24 -13.38 -8.81
C LYS A 174 -16.76 -13.74 -10.22
N PHE A 175 -15.69 -13.09 -10.67
CA PHE A 175 -15.16 -13.33 -12.01
C PHE A 175 -14.44 -14.68 -12.15
N THR A 176 -13.85 -15.22 -11.08
CA THR A 176 -13.37 -16.61 -11.04
C THR A 176 -14.50 -17.59 -11.34
N CYS A 177 -15.65 -17.42 -10.67
CA CYS A 177 -16.83 -18.26 -10.88
C CYS A 177 -17.46 -18.09 -12.27
N GLU A 178 -17.61 -16.86 -12.75
CA GLU A 178 -18.15 -16.58 -14.10
C GLU A 178 -17.26 -17.18 -15.18
N LEU A 179 -15.94 -17.00 -15.07
CA LEU A 179 -14.98 -17.57 -16.01
C LEU A 179 -14.99 -19.10 -16.01
N ASN A 180 -15.07 -19.73 -14.83
CA ASN A 180 -15.16 -21.19 -14.72
C ASN A 180 -16.39 -21.73 -15.47
N LYS A 181 -17.56 -21.07 -15.31
CA LYS A 181 -18.79 -21.42 -16.03
C LYS A 181 -18.67 -21.22 -17.54
N ASP A 182 -18.04 -20.13 -17.98
CA ASP A 182 -17.84 -19.85 -19.40
C ASP A 182 -16.92 -20.88 -20.05
N ILE A 183 -15.84 -21.27 -19.37
CA ILE A 183 -14.94 -22.35 -19.81
C ILE A 183 -15.70 -23.68 -19.89
N ALA A 184 -16.45 -24.05 -18.86
CA ALA A 184 -17.21 -25.31 -18.83
C ALA A 184 -18.23 -25.41 -19.98
N LYS A 185 -18.90 -24.30 -20.35
CA LYS A 185 -19.81 -24.24 -21.51
C LYS A 185 -19.06 -24.48 -22.83
N LEU A 186 -17.87 -23.90 -22.99
CA LEU A 186 -17.06 -24.08 -24.20
C LEU A 186 -16.50 -25.50 -24.32
N LEU A 187 -16.18 -26.15 -23.19
CA LEU A 187 -15.68 -27.53 -23.16
C LEU A 187 -16.76 -28.57 -23.53
N LYS A 188 -18.04 -28.30 -23.25
CA LYS A 188 -19.16 -29.19 -23.63
C LYS A 188 -19.40 -29.29 -25.15
N ASN A 189 -18.76 -28.45 -25.97
CA ASN A 189 -18.93 -28.45 -27.41
C ASN A 189 -18.00 -29.48 -28.08
N PRO A 190 -18.50 -30.41 -28.94
CA PRO A 190 -17.79 -31.64 -29.32
C PRO A 190 -16.62 -31.46 -30.31
N LYS A 191 -16.25 -30.23 -30.71
CA LYS A 191 -15.10 -29.96 -31.59
C LYS A 191 -14.27 -28.80 -31.05
N GLN A 192 -13.32 -29.08 -30.17
CA GLN A 192 -12.40 -28.08 -29.60
C GLN A 192 -11.48 -27.44 -30.66
N ASP A 193 -11.20 -28.14 -31.76
CA ASP A 193 -10.46 -27.59 -32.90
C ASP A 193 -11.28 -26.63 -33.80
N ASN A 194 -12.56 -26.42 -33.49
CA ASN A 194 -13.42 -25.52 -34.25
C ASN A 194 -12.92 -24.07 -34.14
N PRO A 195 -12.69 -23.36 -35.27
CA PRO A 195 -12.33 -21.95 -35.28
C PRO A 195 -13.27 -21.05 -34.46
N LEU A 196 -14.55 -21.41 -34.35
CA LEU A 196 -15.53 -20.68 -33.52
C LEU A 196 -15.22 -20.78 -32.03
N VAL A 197 -14.76 -21.94 -31.55
CA VAL A 197 -14.37 -22.15 -30.14
C VAL A 197 -13.09 -21.37 -29.85
N LYS A 198 -12.11 -21.40 -30.77
CA LYS A 198 -10.89 -20.59 -30.65
C LYS A 198 -11.19 -19.10 -30.59
N LYS A 199 -12.12 -18.61 -31.41
CA LYS A 199 -12.57 -17.22 -31.39
C LYS A 199 -13.24 -16.86 -30.06
N ALA A 200 -14.08 -17.73 -29.51
CA ALA A 200 -14.74 -17.50 -28.22
C ALA A 200 -13.74 -17.30 -27.07
N TYR A 201 -12.66 -18.09 -27.02
CA TYR A 201 -11.59 -17.87 -26.02
C TYR A 201 -10.88 -16.52 -26.20
N GLU A 202 -10.63 -16.09 -27.43
CA GLU A 202 -10.04 -14.76 -27.69
C GLU A 202 -10.98 -13.62 -27.32
N ASP A 203 -12.29 -13.80 -27.49
CA ASP A 203 -13.29 -12.82 -27.07
C ASP A 203 -13.36 -12.74 -25.53
N LEU A 204 -13.28 -13.87 -24.81
CA LEU A 204 -13.20 -13.90 -23.34
C LEU A 204 -11.96 -13.15 -22.82
N LYS A 205 -10.79 -13.30 -23.45
CA LYS A 205 -9.58 -12.57 -23.04
C LYS A 205 -9.71 -11.05 -23.13
N LYS A 206 -10.57 -10.55 -24.02
CA LYS A 206 -10.83 -9.12 -24.22
C LYS A 206 -11.94 -8.59 -23.31
N ASN A 207 -12.70 -9.46 -22.67
CA ASN A 207 -13.78 -9.09 -21.78
C ASN A 207 -13.26 -8.18 -20.65
N SER A 208 -13.95 -7.07 -20.39
CA SER A 208 -13.60 -6.14 -19.32
C SER A 208 -13.54 -6.78 -17.93
N ALA A 209 -14.30 -7.86 -17.71
CA ALA A 209 -14.30 -8.63 -16.47
C ALA A 209 -13.01 -9.46 -16.29
N TYR A 210 -12.34 -9.88 -17.36
CA TYR A 210 -11.23 -10.84 -17.29
C TYR A 210 -9.88 -10.25 -17.69
N LYS A 211 -9.86 -9.26 -18.60
CA LYS A 211 -8.64 -8.70 -19.20
C LYS A 211 -7.64 -8.13 -18.18
N ASN A 212 -8.13 -7.71 -17.02
CA ASN A 212 -7.32 -7.12 -15.94
C ASN A 212 -6.77 -8.17 -14.98
N TYR A 213 -7.05 -9.45 -15.20
CA TYR A 213 -6.59 -10.56 -14.36
C TYR A 213 -5.61 -11.46 -15.13
N PRO A 214 -4.29 -11.23 -15.02
CA PRO A 214 -3.30 -12.02 -15.76
C PRO A 214 -3.42 -13.53 -15.54
N TYR A 215 -3.80 -13.96 -14.32
CA TYR A 215 -4.05 -15.37 -14.05
C TYR A 215 -5.19 -15.95 -14.91
N PHE A 216 -6.29 -15.21 -15.08
CA PHE A 216 -7.40 -15.65 -15.92
C PHE A 216 -7.00 -15.80 -17.38
N ILE A 217 -6.17 -14.89 -17.88
CA ILE A 217 -5.61 -14.98 -19.23
C ILE A 217 -4.74 -16.25 -19.39
N LYS A 218 -3.89 -16.55 -18.40
CA LYS A 218 -3.10 -17.79 -18.39
C LYS A 218 -3.98 -19.04 -18.43
N ILE A 219 -5.09 -19.06 -17.69
CA ILE A 219 -6.04 -20.19 -17.72
C ILE A 219 -6.70 -20.30 -19.09
N LEU A 220 -7.21 -19.20 -19.65
CA LEU A 220 -7.79 -19.18 -20.99
C LEU A 220 -6.80 -19.70 -22.06
N ASP A 221 -5.52 -19.34 -21.97
CA ASP A 221 -4.47 -19.87 -22.84
C ASP A 221 -4.20 -21.36 -22.62
N LYS A 222 -4.15 -21.80 -21.36
CA LYS A 222 -3.99 -23.23 -21.00
C LYS A 222 -5.10 -24.06 -21.62
N VAL A 223 -6.36 -23.66 -21.43
CA VAL A 223 -7.53 -24.42 -21.93
C VAL A 223 -7.59 -24.40 -23.46
N LYS A 224 -7.34 -23.23 -24.09
CA LYS A 224 -7.33 -23.08 -25.55
C LYS A 224 -6.33 -24.03 -26.23
N ASN A 225 -5.16 -24.23 -25.61
CA ASN A 225 -4.07 -25.01 -26.21
C ASN A 225 -4.09 -26.49 -25.79
N ASN A 226 -4.62 -26.82 -24.60
CA ASN A 226 -4.68 -28.20 -24.12
C ASN A 226 -5.83 -28.43 -23.11
N TYR A 227 -7.00 -28.79 -23.65
CA TYR A 227 -8.23 -28.96 -22.87
C TYR A 227 -8.17 -30.08 -21.81
N ILE A 228 -7.27 -31.07 -21.97
CA ILE A 228 -7.15 -32.23 -21.07
C ILE A 228 -6.56 -31.83 -19.70
N ILE A 229 -5.85 -30.70 -19.63
CA ILE A 229 -5.12 -30.27 -18.42
C ILE A 229 -5.98 -29.33 -17.56
N TYR A 230 -7.14 -28.89 -18.03
CA TYR A 230 -8.04 -28.05 -17.23
C TYR A 230 -8.81 -28.90 -16.21
N VAL A 231 -8.73 -28.54 -14.93
CA VAL A 231 -9.53 -29.18 -13.88
C VAL A 231 -10.51 -28.18 -13.31
N GLU A 232 -11.80 -28.39 -13.59
CA GLU A 232 -12.90 -27.56 -13.13
C GLU A 232 -12.87 -27.43 -11.60
N ASN A 233 -13.08 -26.22 -11.06
CA ASN A 233 -13.02 -25.90 -9.63
C ASN A 233 -11.64 -26.09 -8.94
N GLU A 234 -10.66 -26.72 -9.58
CA GLU A 234 -9.27 -26.69 -9.11
C GLU A 234 -8.52 -25.50 -9.71
N ASP A 235 -8.51 -25.33 -11.03
CA ASP A 235 -7.82 -24.22 -11.69
C ASP A 235 -8.50 -22.87 -11.39
N LEU A 236 -9.83 -22.88 -11.29
CA LEU A 236 -10.65 -21.72 -10.94
C LEU A 236 -11.60 -22.10 -9.79
N PRO A 237 -11.15 -22.01 -8.53
CA PRO A 237 -11.97 -22.40 -7.39
C PRO A 237 -13.18 -21.47 -7.26
N CYS A 238 -14.36 -22.03 -7.55
CA CYS A 238 -15.64 -21.36 -7.37
C CYS A 238 -16.35 -22.02 -6.18
N LEU A 239 -16.38 -21.32 -5.05
CA LEU A 239 -17.27 -21.66 -3.95
C LEU A 239 -18.62 -21.02 -4.26
N GLU A 240 -19.47 -21.70 -5.01
CA GLU A 240 -20.88 -21.31 -5.05
C GLU A 240 -21.41 -21.47 -3.62
N LYS A 241 -21.73 -20.36 -2.96
CA LYS A 241 -22.61 -20.42 -1.79
C LYS A 241 -23.92 -20.96 -2.32
N GLU A 242 -24.29 -22.17 -1.93
CA GLU A 242 -25.65 -22.66 -2.15
C GLU A 242 -26.60 -21.60 -1.56
N GLU A 243 -27.28 -20.86 -2.42
CA GLU A 243 -28.44 -20.10 -2.00
C GLU A 243 -29.44 -21.14 -1.49
N THR A 244 -29.56 -21.25 -0.16
CA THR A 244 -30.71 -21.88 0.45
C THR A 244 -31.92 -21.09 0.00
N LYS A 245 -32.59 -21.58 -1.05
CA LYS A 245 -33.91 -21.09 -1.44
C LYS A 245 -34.78 -21.09 -0.17
N PRO A 246 -35.44 -19.97 0.17
CA PRO A 246 -36.42 -20.00 1.24
C PRO A 246 -37.47 -21.04 0.84
N LYS A 247 -37.65 -22.07 1.66
CA LYS A 247 -38.84 -22.92 1.57
C LYS A 247 -40.02 -22.00 1.85
N GLU A 248 -40.81 -21.70 0.83
CA GLU A 248 -42.20 -21.33 1.04
C GLU A 248 -42.89 -22.52 1.70
N ASP A 249 -42.95 -22.52 3.03
CA ASP A 249 -43.81 -23.45 3.74
C ASP A 249 -45.27 -23.04 3.48
N ASN A 250 -45.96 -23.95 2.79
CA ASN A 250 -47.40 -23.97 2.56
C ASN A 250 -48.16 -23.54 3.82
N LYS A 251 -48.91 -22.44 3.70
CA LYS A 251 -50.08 -22.19 4.55
C LYS A 251 -51.18 -23.17 4.14
N GLU A 252 -51.19 -24.34 4.74
CA GLU A 252 -52.38 -25.20 4.79
C GLU A 252 -52.98 -25.19 6.19
N VAL A 253 -53.93 -24.25 6.34
CA VAL A 253 -55.18 -24.35 7.09
C VAL A 253 -55.29 -25.54 8.05
N GLN A 254 -55.09 -25.29 9.34
CA GLN A 254 -55.83 -25.96 10.41
C GLN A 254 -56.57 -24.89 11.22
N LYS A 255 -57.85 -24.71 10.90
CA LYS A 255 -58.82 -24.06 11.79
C LYS A 255 -59.95 -25.05 12.05
N THR A 256 -59.94 -25.56 13.29
CA THR A 256 -61.09 -25.83 14.15
C THR A 256 -62.24 -26.70 13.60
N ILE A 257 -62.24 -27.96 14.04
CA ILE A 257 -63.49 -28.70 14.35
C ILE A 257 -63.42 -29.04 15.83
N GLU A 258 -64.01 -28.19 16.65
CA GLU A 258 -64.53 -28.53 17.98
C GLU A 258 -65.74 -27.65 18.23
N GLU A 259 -66.91 -28.17 17.88
CA GLU A 259 -68.22 -27.89 18.51
C GLU A 259 -69.30 -28.63 17.72
N LYS A 260 -69.68 -29.83 18.20
CA LYS A 260 -71.05 -30.38 18.16
C LYS A 260 -71.12 -31.76 18.81
N LYS A 261 -71.55 -31.75 20.08
CA LYS A 261 -72.40 -32.74 20.77
C LYS A 261 -73.07 -31.91 21.87
N GLU A 262 -74.35 -31.55 21.86
CA GLU A 262 -75.57 -32.38 21.69
C GLU A 262 -75.46 -33.78 22.30
#